data_AF-A0A0G1NFW4-F1
#
_entry.id   AF-A0A0G1NFW4-F1
#
_cell.length_a   1.000
_cell.length_b   1.000
_cell.length_c   1.000
_cell.angle_alpha   90.00
_cell.angle_beta   90.00
_cell.angle_gamma   90.00
#
_symmetry.space_group_name_H-M   'P 1'
#
loop_
_entity.id
_entity.type
_entity.pdbx_description
1 polymer ?
#
loop_
_entity_poly.entity_id
_entity_poly.type
_entity_poly.pdbx_seq_one_letter_code
_entity_poly.pdbx_strand_id
1 'polypeptide(L)'
;MNRFFINKKESIAITLAGLASVLLVAGIVYSSTIGTNISTGGTLTATGATSLGNTLGVTGLSTLAGFISTASSSVAANFNVAGPLSASSTLTVNGKLTTDNFIGANGTATPAAEFSATGTGTTTAYLDTSGTKKGSCIELVSATSTVWRMYIGANDRGTTTDTGSRSGEGFVVAIWEKGSCK
;
A
#
# COMPACT_ATOMS: atom_id res chain seq x y z
N MET A 1 -55.17 -37.02 39.47
CA MET A 1 -53.99 -37.24 38.59
C MET A 1 -54.44 -38.07 37.40
N ASN A 2 -54.83 -37.45 36.30
CA ASN A 2 -55.25 -38.18 35.09
C ASN A 2 -54.01 -38.83 34.47
N ARG A 3 -53.95 -40.16 34.54
CA ARG A 3 -52.88 -40.96 33.92
C ARG A 3 -53.17 -41.04 32.42
N PHE A 4 -52.27 -40.46 31.63
CA PHE A 4 -52.34 -40.52 30.17
C PHE A 4 -52.03 -41.96 29.72
N PHE A 5 -53.07 -42.74 29.40
CA PHE A 5 -52.93 -44.10 28.88
C PHE A 5 -52.82 -44.03 27.34
N ILE A 6 -51.60 -44.08 26.83
CA ILE A 6 -51.33 -44.21 25.39
C ILE A 6 -51.43 -45.69 25.02
N ASN A 7 -52.21 -46.01 23.98
CA ASN A 7 -52.29 -47.38 23.47
C ASN A 7 -51.05 -47.72 22.63
N LYS A 8 -50.63 -48.99 22.59
CA LYS A 8 -49.40 -49.46 21.90
C LYS A 8 -49.30 -49.04 20.42
N LYS A 9 -50.43 -48.82 19.75
CA LYS A 9 -50.50 -48.33 18.36
C LYS A 9 -50.20 -46.83 18.26
N GLU A 10 -50.71 -46.03 19.20
CA GLU A 10 -50.47 -44.59 19.27
C GLU A 10 -49.02 -44.31 19.64
N SER A 11 -48.43 -45.09 20.55
CA SER A 11 -47.03 -44.91 20.93
C SER A 11 -46.07 -45.14 19.75
N ILE A 12 -46.32 -46.16 18.92
CA ILE A 12 -45.55 -46.44 17.69
C ILE A 12 -45.69 -45.29 16.69
N ALA A 13 -46.92 -44.82 16.46
CA ALA A 13 -47.19 -43.74 15.53
C ALA A 13 -46.47 -42.44 15.93
N ILE A 14 -46.46 -42.10 17.23
CA ILE A 14 -45.75 -40.93 17.76
C ILE A 14 -44.24 -41.07 17.55
N THR A 15 -43.65 -42.23 17.87
CA THR A 15 -42.21 -42.45 17.66
C THR A 15 -41.83 -42.35 16.18
N LEU A 16 -42.66 -42.88 15.28
CA LEU A 16 -42.37 -42.85 13.84
C LEU A 16 -42.49 -41.43 13.27
N ALA A 17 -43.49 -40.66 13.70
CA ALA A 17 -43.65 -39.26 13.31
C ALA A 17 -42.51 -38.38 13.85
N GLY A 18 -42.07 -38.63 15.09
CA GLY A 18 -40.90 -37.96 15.67
C GLY A 18 -39.62 -38.25 14.88
N LEU A 19 -39.37 -39.52 14.55
CA LEU A 19 -38.21 -39.91 13.76
C LEU A 19 -38.26 -39.30 12.34
N ALA A 20 -39.42 -39.35 11.68
CA ALA A 20 -39.61 -38.81 10.34
C ALA A 20 -39.37 -37.29 10.28
N SER A 21 -39.85 -36.54 11.27
CA SER A 21 -39.65 -35.08 11.34
C SER A 21 -38.18 -34.71 11.57
N VAL A 22 -37.46 -35.44 12.43
CA VAL A 22 -36.02 -35.24 12.64
C VAL A 22 -35.23 -35.55 11.37
N LEU A 23 -35.54 -36.65 10.67
CA LEU A 23 -34.89 -37.02 9.41
C LEU A 23 -35.13 -35.98 8.31
N LEU A 24 -36.34 -35.44 8.22
CA LEU A 24 -36.69 -34.40 7.25
C LEU A 24 -35.86 -33.12 7.49
N VAL A 25 -35.79 -32.64 8.74
CA VAL A 25 -35.01 -31.44 9.09
C VAL A 25 -33.53 -31.67 8.86
N ALA A 26 -33.00 -32.82 9.30
CA ALA A 26 -31.59 -33.17 9.09
C ALA A 26 -31.24 -33.13 7.60
N GLY A 27 -32.07 -33.74 6.74
CA GLY A 27 -31.86 -33.74 5.28
C GLY A 27 -31.82 -32.35 4.65
N ILE A 28 -32.59 -31.39 5.16
CA ILE A 28 -32.64 -30.01 4.63
C ILE A 28 -31.44 -29.18 5.11
N VAL A 29 -31.00 -29.35 6.37
CA VAL A 29 -29.97 -28.49 6.99
C VAL A 29 -28.57 -28.72 6.42
N TYR A 30 -28.22 -29.93 5.95
CA TYR A 30 -26.87 -30.21 5.42
C TYR A 30 -26.53 -29.45 4.13
N SER A 31 -27.54 -29.08 3.33
CA SER A 31 -27.35 -28.34 2.08
C SER A 31 -28.57 -27.47 1.80
N SER A 32 -28.76 -26.46 2.63
CA SER A 32 -29.79 -25.44 2.39
C SER A 32 -29.28 -24.38 1.42
N THR A 33 -30.09 -24.01 0.43
CA THR A 33 -29.89 -22.82 -0.40
C THR A 33 -30.94 -21.77 -0.05
N ILE A 34 -30.52 -20.51 0.07
CA ILE A 34 -31.42 -19.38 0.26
C ILE A 34 -31.40 -18.59 -1.04
N GLY A 35 -32.52 -18.60 -1.77
CA GLY A 35 -32.64 -17.94 -3.08
C GLY A 35 -32.91 -16.43 -3.02
N THR A 36 -32.91 -15.84 -1.81
CA THR A 36 -33.25 -14.44 -1.55
C THR A 36 -32.30 -13.83 -0.52
N ASN A 37 -32.65 -12.67 0.03
CA ASN A 37 -31.82 -11.95 0.99
C ASN A 37 -31.81 -12.64 2.38
N ILE A 38 -30.64 -12.63 3.02
CA ILE A 38 -30.48 -12.94 4.43
C ILE A 38 -30.41 -11.63 5.20
N SER A 39 -31.33 -11.40 6.14
CA SER A 39 -31.30 -10.26 7.06
C SER A 39 -31.16 -10.80 8.48
N THR A 40 -30.00 -10.55 9.11
CA THR A 40 -29.74 -10.93 10.50
C THR A 40 -29.80 -9.70 11.40
N GLY A 41 -30.45 -9.79 12.55
CA GLY A 41 -30.44 -8.71 13.56
C GLY A 41 -29.11 -8.57 14.31
N GLY A 42 -28.13 -9.43 14.01
CA GLY A 42 -26.81 -9.47 14.64
C GLY A 42 -25.77 -10.08 13.70
N THR A 43 -24.70 -10.61 14.27
CA THR A 43 -23.55 -11.16 13.52
C THR A 43 -23.94 -12.43 12.75
N LEU A 44 -23.62 -12.46 11.45
CA LEU A 44 -23.56 -13.68 10.67
C LEU A 44 -22.16 -14.28 10.78
N THR A 45 -22.03 -15.51 11.27
CA THR A 45 -20.74 -16.23 11.34
C THR A 45 -20.73 -17.33 10.28
N ALA A 46 -19.78 -17.27 9.36
CA ALA A 46 -19.48 -18.34 8.43
C ALA A 46 -18.13 -18.96 8.83
N THR A 47 -18.11 -20.25 9.16
CA THR A 47 -16.90 -20.96 9.59
C THR A 47 -16.07 -21.47 8.41
N GLY A 48 -16.69 -21.62 7.23
CA GLY A 48 -16.04 -21.96 5.99
C GLY A 48 -15.71 -20.74 5.13
N ALA A 49 -15.24 -20.99 3.91
CA ALA A 49 -15.03 -19.94 2.93
C ALA A 49 -16.37 -19.36 2.45
N THR A 50 -16.46 -18.03 2.40
CA THR A 50 -17.57 -17.31 1.78
C THR A 50 -17.14 -16.82 0.42
N SER A 51 -17.89 -17.17 -0.63
CA SER A 51 -17.72 -16.61 -1.97
C SER A 51 -18.87 -15.65 -2.26
N LEU A 52 -18.54 -14.40 -2.57
CA LEU A 52 -19.50 -13.37 -2.97
C LEU A 52 -19.36 -13.18 -4.48
N GLY A 53 -20.44 -13.47 -5.22
CA GLY A 53 -20.43 -13.37 -6.69
C GLY A 53 -20.52 -11.92 -7.22
N ASN A 54 -20.65 -10.93 -6.35
CA ASN A 54 -20.78 -9.52 -6.70
C ASN A 54 -20.16 -8.65 -5.59
N THR A 55 -20.69 -7.45 -5.36
CA THR A 55 -20.16 -6.48 -4.39
C THR A 55 -20.35 -6.90 -2.93
N LEU A 56 -19.30 -6.72 -2.13
CA LEU A 56 -19.37 -6.68 -0.67
C LEU A 56 -19.41 -5.22 -0.19
N GLY A 57 -20.52 -4.80 0.40
CA GLY A 57 -20.62 -3.51 1.08
C GLY A 57 -20.24 -3.65 2.56
N VAL A 58 -19.25 -2.88 3.00
CA VAL A 58 -18.87 -2.78 4.43
C VAL A 58 -18.98 -1.33 4.85
N THR A 59 -19.87 -1.04 5.80
CA THR A 59 -20.06 0.31 6.37
C THR A 59 -19.22 0.55 7.62
N GLY A 60 -18.78 -0.54 8.29
CA GLY A 60 -17.91 -0.51 9.47
C GLY A 60 -16.48 -0.94 9.18
N LEU A 61 -15.75 -1.30 10.22
CA LEU A 61 -14.39 -1.82 10.12
C LEU A 61 -14.41 -3.27 9.60
N SER A 62 -13.57 -3.56 8.60
CA SER A 62 -13.28 -4.92 8.16
C SER A 62 -11.80 -5.22 8.39
N THR A 63 -11.51 -6.43 8.89
CA THR A 63 -10.15 -6.95 8.97
C THR A 63 -10.01 -8.05 7.93
N LEU A 64 -9.12 -7.84 6.97
CA LEU A 64 -8.80 -8.82 5.94
C LEU A 64 -7.35 -9.26 6.11
N ALA A 65 -7.12 -10.56 6.32
CA ALA A 65 -5.78 -11.11 6.53
C ALA A 65 -4.88 -11.01 5.27
N GLY A 66 -5.48 -10.82 4.09
CA GLY A 66 -4.76 -10.54 2.85
C GLY A 66 -5.69 -9.94 1.80
N PHE A 67 -5.28 -8.83 1.20
CA PHE A 67 -6.02 -8.17 0.12
C PHE A 67 -5.37 -8.48 -1.22
N ILE A 68 -6.07 -9.23 -2.07
CA ILE A 68 -5.65 -9.52 -3.43
C ILE A 68 -6.74 -8.99 -4.36
N SER A 69 -6.44 -7.91 -5.07
CA SER A 69 -7.30 -7.40 -6.14
C SER A 69 -6.73 -7.82 -7.49
N THR A 70 -7.48 -8.61 -8.25
CA THR A 70 -7.15 -8.96 -9.64
C THR A 70 -7.55 -7.87 -10.64
N ALA A 71 -8.28 -6.85 -10.17
CA ALA A 71 -8.66 -5.65 -10.91
C ALA A 71 -8.14 -4.38 -10.20
N SER A 72 -8.58 -3.21 -10.66
CA SER A 72 -8.28 -1.93 -10.03
C SER A 72 -8.94 -1.82 -8.64
N SER A 73 -8.28 -1.13 -7.72
CA SER A 73 -8.81 -0.77 -6.40
C SER A 73 -8.51 0.69 -6.09
N SER A 74 -9.31 1.31 -5.24
CA SER A 74 -9.11 2.71 -4.84
C SER A 74 -9.32 2.85 -3.34
N VAL A 75 -8.40 3.55 -2.69
CA VAL A 75 -8.49 3.95 -1.29
C VAL A 75 -8.67 5.46 -1.28
N ALA A 76 -9.81 5.93 -0.75
CA ALA A 76 -10.14 7.36 -0.77
C ALA A 76 -9.43 8.17 0.33
N ALA A 77 -8.92 7.49 1.36
CA ALA A 77 -8.24 8.09 2.50
C ALA A 77 -6.78 7.61 2.59
N ASN A 78 -6.17 7.72 3.77
CA ASN A 78 -4.79 7.28 3.98
C ASN A 78 -4.66 5.76 3.76
N PHE A 79 -3.63 5.38 3.01
CA PHE A 79 -3.21 4.00 2.84
C PHE A 79 -1.92 3.76 3.62
N ASN A 80 -2.04 3.14 4.79
CA ASN A 80 -0.91 2.86 5.67
C ASN A 80 -0.43 1.42 5.44
N VAL A 81 0.81 1.25 5.00
CA VAL A 81 1.46 -0.05 4.88
C VAL A 81 2.56 -0.13 5.95
N ALA A 82 2.46 -1.10 6.86
CA ALA A 82 3.45 -1.27 7.92
C ALA A 82 4.80 -1.82 7.41
N GLY A 83 4.77 -2.49 6.25
CA GLY A 83 5.95 -3.00 5.56
C GLY A 83 6.23 -2.29 4.24
N PRO A 84 7.13 -2.84 3.41
CA PRO A 84 7.41 -2.29 2.09
C PRO A 84 6.19 -2.32 1.16
N LEU A 85 6.03 -1.27 0.36
CA LEU A 85 5.14 -1.27 -0.80
C LEU A 85 5.93 -1.67 -2.05
N SER A 86 5.68 -2.87 -2.59
CA SER A 86 6.30 -3.34 -3.83
C SER A 86 5.33 -3.24 -5.00
N ALA A 87 5.51 -2.24 -5.87
CA ALA A 87 4.80 -2.15 -7.14
C ALA A 87 5.52 -2.98 -8.20
N SER A 88 4.85 -3.95 -8.82
CA SER A 88 5.45 -4.84 -9.83
C SER A 88 5.72 -4.16 -11.17
N SER A 89 5.19 -2.96 -11.37
CA SER A 89 5.36 -2.13 -12.57
C SER A 89 5.63 -0.70 -12.13
N THR A 90 4.62 0.17 -12.15
CA THR A 90 4.77 1.59 -11.85
C THR A 90 4.12 1.98 -10.52
N LEU A 91 4.80 2.83 -9.73
CA LEU A 91 4.21 3.60 -8.66
C LEU A 91 4.16 5.08 -9.07
N THR A 92 2.95 5.63 -9.20
CA THR A 92 2.73 7.06 -9.50
C THR A 92 2.29 7.78 -8.23
N VAL A 93 2.97 8.89 -7.88
CA VAL A 93 2.64 9.73 -6.73
C VAL A 93 2.34 11.13 -7.21
N ASN A 94 1.07 11.55 -7.16
CA ASN A 94 0.60 12.87 -7.64
C ASN A 94 0.83 14.00 -6.61
N GLY A 95 1.92 13.95 -5.85
CA GLY A 95 2.20 14.89 -4.77
C GLY A 95 3.61 14.73 -4.22
N LYS A 96 3.80 15.06 -2.94
CA LYS A 96 5.11 14.95 -2.28
C LYS A 96 5.43 13.49 -1.98
N LEU A 97 6.51 12.97 -2.56
CA LEU A 97 7.18 11.75 -2.09
C LEU A 97 8.19 12.13 -1.01
N THR A 98 8.06 11.56 0.20
CA THR A 98 9.03 11.69 1.29
C THR A 98 9.61 10.32 1.60
N THR A 99 10.93 10.21 1.67
CA THR A 99 11.66 8.99 2.00
C THR A 99 12.59 9.26 3.16
N ASP A 100 12.64 8.36 4.15
CA ASP A 100 13.56 8.50 5.29
C ASP A 100 15.02 8.13 4.93
N ASN A 101 15.20 7.46 3.79
CA ASN A 101 16.47 6.90 3.35
C ASN A 101 16.74 7.27 1.86
N PHE A 102 17.36 6.40 1.09
CA PHE A 102 17.70 6.64 -0.31
C PHE A 102 16.51 6.47 -1.27
N ILE A 103 16.53 7.22 -2.37
CA ILE A 103 15.73 6.95 -3.58
C ILE A 103 16.68 6.25 -4.56
N GLY A 104 16.38 5.00 -4.91
CA GLY A 104 17.14 4.23 -5.90
C GLY A 104 16.31 3.98 -7.14
N ALA A 105 16.91 4.16 -8.31
CA ALA A 105 16.34 3.70 -9.57
C ALA A 105 17.06 2.40 -9.98
N ASN A 106 16.31 1.33 -10.21
CA ASN A 106 16.85 0.02 -10.61
C ASN A 106 16.44 -0.31 -12.06
N GLY A 107 16.72 0.62 -12.98
CA GLY A 107 16.40 0.47 -14.41
C GLY A 107 17.53 -0.20 -15.20
N THR A 108 17.19 -1.00 -16.21
CA THR A 108 18.16 -1.78 -17.01
C THR A 108 18.27 -1.38 -18.48
N ALA A 109 17.62 -0.30 -18.94
CA ALA A 109 17.84 0.20 -20.30
C ALA A 109 17.49 1.69 -20.41
N THR A 110 18.44 2.46 -20.98
CA THR A 110 18.41 3.92 -21.28
C THR A 110 18.52 4.87 -20.06
N PRO A 111 19.67 5.59 -19.91
CA PRO A 111 19.94 6.51 -18.78
C PRO A 111 18.99 7.71 -18.60
N ALA A 112 18.04 7.92 -19.52
CA ALA A 112 17.28 9.17 -19.60
C ALA A 112 16.20 9.33 -18.52
N ALA A 113 15.88 8.29 -17.73
CA ALA A 113 14.73 8.34 -16.81
C ALA A 113 14.98 7.69 -15.44
N GLU A 114 16.21 7.59 -14.96
CA GLU A 114 16.48 7.04 -13.61
C GLU A 114 16.12 8.04 -12.50
N PHE A 115 16.44 9.33 -12.68
CA PHE A 115 16.02 10.40 -11.79
C PHE A 115 15.81 11.66 -12.63
N SER A 116 14.57 11.96 -12.98
CA SER A 116 14.21 13.09 -13.84
C SER A 116 13.20 13.99 -13.14
N ALA A 117 13.44 15.29 -13.18
CA ALA A 117 12.51 16.31 -12.74
C ALA A 117 12.13 17.16 -13.95
N THR A 118 10.85 17.16 -14.30
CA THR A 118 10.32 17.89 -15.46
C THR A 118 9.07 18.65 -15.06
N GLY A 119 8.97 19.91 -15.47
CA GLY A 119 7.81 20.74 -15.24
C GLY A 119 7.78 21.93 -16.18
N THR A 120 6.66 22.64 -16.23
CA THR A 120 6.50 23.87 -17.02
C THR A 120 7.02 25.12 -16.32
N GLY A 121 7.40 25.01 -15.04
CA GLY A 121 8.04 26.06 -14.25
C GLY A 121 9.51 25.76 -13.93
N THR A 122 10.13 26.59 -13.11
CA THR A 122 11.50 26.37 -12.63
C THR A 122 11.60 25.01 -11.94
N THR A 123 12.45 24.14 -12.48
CA THR A 123 12.78 22.86 -11.89
C THR A 123 14.06 23.01 -11.08
N THR A 124 13.99 22.80 -9.77
CA THR A 124 15.14 22.90 -8.86
C THR A 124 15.40 21.58 -8.18
N ALA A 125 16.63 21.07 -8.28
CA ALA A 125 17.12 20.02 -7.38
C ALA A 125 17.66 20.69 -6.11
N TYR A 126 16.89 20.64 -5.03
CA TYR A 126 17.28 21.22 -3.73
C TYR A 126 17.91 20.14 -2.85
N LEU A 127 19.19 20.31 -2.52
CA LEU A 127 19.97 19.42 -1.67
C LEU A 127 20.41 20.19 -0.44
N ASP A 128 19.74 19.94 0.68
CA ASP A 128 20.04 20.57 1.96
C ASP A 128 20.18 19.52 3.05
N THR A 129 20.89 19.89 4.11
CA THR A 129 21.07 19.06 5.29
C THR A 129 20.72 19.89 6.52
N SER A 130 19.72 19.43 7.26
CA SER A 130 19.27 20.08 8.49
C SER A 130 20.20 19.82 9.68
N GLY A 131 21.25 19.01 9.49
CA GLY A 131 22.24 18.70 10.52
C GLY A 131 23.21 19.86 10.75
N THR A 132 23.47 20.20 12.01
CA THR A 132 24.49 21.22 12.32
C THR A 132 25.86 20.80 11.77
N LYS A 133 26.54 21.74 11.10
CA LYS A 133 27.87 21.55 10.49
C LYS A 133 27.91 20.45 9.41
N LYS A 134 26.81 20.23 8.69
CA LYS A 134 26.78 19.34 7.53
C LYS A 134 26.67 20.16 6.24
N GLY A 135 27.34 19.67 5.21
CA GLY A 135 27.26 20.21 3.85
C GLY A 135 26.54 19.22 2.94
N SER A 136 26.20 19.64 1.73
CA SER A 136 25.61 18.78 0.70
C SER A 136 26.68 18.37 -0.31
N CYS A 137 26.56 17.17 -0.87
CA CYS A 137 27.44 16.70 -1.93
C CYS A 137 26.64 16.01 -3.04
N ILE A 138 27.15 16.11 -4.26
CA ILE A 138 26.72 15.27 -5.38
C ILE A 138 27.87 14.33 -5.69
N GLU A 139 27.57 13.03 -5.77
CA GLU A 139 28.52 11.98 -6.14
C GLU A 139 28.16 11.46 -7.53
N LEU A 140 29.14 11.42 -8.43
CA LEU A 140 29.05 10.79 -9.73
C LEU A 140 30.13 9.73 -9.85
N VAL A 141 29.75 8.52 -10.25
CA VAL A 141 30.69 7.42 -10.46
C VAL A 141 30.89 7.22 -11.95
N SER A 142 32.14 7.25 -12.42
CA SER A 142 32.44 6.97 -13.82
C SER A 142 32.28 5.48 -14.14
N ALA A 143 32.24 5.16 -15.44
CA ALA A 143 32.29 3.77 -15.91
C ALA A 143 33.54 2.99 -15.45
N THR A 144 34.60 3.71 -15.04
CA THR A 144 35.85 3.15 -14.50
C THR A 144 35.86 3.09 -12.97
N SER A 145 34.70 3.21 -12.33
CA SER A 145 34.52 3.24 -10.87
C SER A 145 35.28 4.39 -10.17
N THR A 146 35.66 5.43 -10.92
CA THR A 146 36.27 6.63 -10.35
C THR A 146 35.17 7.55 -9.89
N VAL A 147 35.25 7.98 -8.63
CA VAL A 147 34.25 8.86 -8.05
C VAL A 147 34.64 10.32 -8.19
N TRP A 148 33.71 11.12 -8.70
CA TRP A 148 33.78 12.57 -8.86
C TRP A 148 32.71 13.22 -8.00
N ARG A 149 33.07 14.27 -7.28
CA ARG A 149 32.09 14.96 -6.42
C ARG A 149 32.15 16.46 -6.54
N MET A 150 30.98 17.07 -6.39
CA MET A 150 30.81 18.49 -6.16
C MET A 150 30.35 18.65 -4.71
N TYR A 151 31.07 19.45 -3.93
CA TYR A 151 30.79 19.68 -2.51
C TYR A 151 30.41 21.14 -2.25
N ILE A 152 29.52 21.33 -1.27
CA ILE A 152 29.34 22.61 -0.58
C ILE A 152 29.55 22.29 0.91
N GLY A 153 30.64 22.79 1.48
CA GLY A 153 31.02 22.59 2.86
C GLY A 153 30.09 23.31 3.85
N ALA A 154 30.06 22.84 5.09
CA ALA A 154 29.14 23.35 6.10
C ALA A 154 29.32 24.82 6.49
N ASN A 155 30.46 25.42 6.14
CA ASN A 155 30.77 26.83 6.38
C ASN A 155 30.83 27.65 5.07
N ASP A 156 30.61 27.00 3.92
CA ASP A 156 30.67 27.68 2.64
C ASP A 156 29.44 28.58 2.52
N ARG A 157 29.67 29.88 2.43
CA ARG A 157 28.61 30.87 2.27
C ARG A 157 28.51 31.24 0.80
N GLY A 158 27.29 31.17 0.26
CA GLY A 158 26.97 31.74 -1.04
C GLY A 158 27.34 33.21 -1.03
N THR A 159 28.46 33.56 -1.64
CA THR A 159 28.88 34.94 -1.78
C THR A 159 28.23 35.46 -3.05
N THR A 160 27.13 36.21 -2.92
CA THR A 160 26.47 36.88 -4.07
C THR A 160 27.24 38.11 -4.53
N THR A 161 28.55 38.21 -4.25
CA THR A 161 29.36 39.31 -4.72
C THR A 161 29.58 39.10 -6.21
N ASP A 162 28.68 39.70 -6.99
CA ASP A 162 28.86 39.98 -8.40
C ASP A 162 30.15 40.80 -8.54
N THR A 163 31.30 40.13 -8.65
CA THR A 163 32.57 40.77 -9.01
C THR A 163 32.46 41.08 -10.49
N GLY A 164 31.81 42.22 -10.75
CA GLY A 164 31.25 42.66 -12.02
C GLY A 164 31.83 41.99 -13.27
N SER A 165 30.97 41.26 -13.97
CA SER A 165 31.20 40.97 -15.38
C SER A 165 30.00 41.38 -16.21
N ARG A 166 30.31 41.69 -17.46
CA ARG A 166 29.39 42.09 -18.53
C ARG A 166 28.10 41.27 -18.45
N SER A 167 26.97 41.98 -18.42
CA SER A 167 25.61 41.45 -18.58
C SER A 167 25.23 40.29 -17.63
N GLY A 168 24.96 40.61 -16.37
CA GLY A 168 23.84 40.01 -15.62
C GLY A 168 23.87 38.52 -15.25
N GLU A 169 25.00 37.82 -15.38
CA GLU A 169 25.12 36.41 -14.98
C GLU A 169 26.19 36.22 -13.91
N GLY A 170 25.77 35.93 -12.68
CA GLY A 170 26.67 35.45 -11.63
C GLY A 170 27.18 34.05 -11.98
N PHE A 171 28.48 33.93 -12.27
CA PHE A 171 29.12 32.66 -12.58
C PHE A 171 29.58 31.97 -11.29
N VAL A 172 29.13 30.73 -11.07
CA VAL A 172 29.60 29.86 -9.99
C VAL A 172 30.53 28.79 -10.58
N VAL A 173 31.79 28.73 -10.13
CA VAL A 173 32.71 27.63 -10.46
C VAL A 173 32.40 26.44 -9.54
N ALA A 174 31.86 25.37 -10.08
CA ALA A 174 31.82 24.09 -9.37
C ALA A 174 33.20 23.42 -9.47
N ILE A 175 33.90 23.25 -8.34
CA ILE A 175 35.15 22.48 -8.29
C ILE A 175 34.80 21.02 -8.03
N TRP A 176 35.25 20.13 -8.92
CA TRP A 176 35.10 18.69 -8.77
C TRP A 176 36.39 18.08 -8.22
N GLU A 177 36.30 17.34 -7.11
CA GLU A 177 37.45 16.70 -6.46
C GLU A 177 37.26 15.18 -6.37
N LYS A 178 38.36 14.42 -6.40
CA LYS A 178 38.36 12.96 -6.20
C LYS A 178 38.22 12.64 -4.70
N GLY A 179 37.27 11.80 -4.29
CA GLY A 179 37.11 11.42 -2.88
C GLY A 179 35.76 10.80 -2.51
N SER A 180 35.45 10.75 -1.20
CA SER A 180 34.19 10.24 -0.61
C SER A 180 33.33 11.30 0.11
N CYS A 181 32.00 11.29 -0.09
CA CYS A 181 30.99 12.04 0.68
C CYS A 181 30.99 11.46 2.08
N LYS A 182 30.92 12.33 3.08
CA LYS A 182 31.01 11.98 4.50
C LYS A 182 29.71 12.30 5.22
#